data_AF-A0A0P7Z3R1-F1
#
_entry.id   AF-A0A0P7Z3R1-F1
#
_cell.length_a   1.000
_cell.length_b   1.000
_cell.length_c   1.000
_cell.angle_alpha   90.00
_cell.angle_beta   90.00
_cell.angle_gamma   90.00
#
_symmetry.space_group_name_H-M   'P 1'
#
loop_
_entity.id
_entity.type
_entity.pdbx_description
1 polymer ?
#
loop_
_entity_poly.entity_id
_entity_poly.type
_entity_poly.pdbx_seq_one_letter_code
_entity_poly.pdbx_strand_id
1 'polypeptide(L)'
;MFNNTHKVNNFSDYTPNIASLNTEMKNFFSSLFNFFSTPWWVKITTAEPNCIYYFGPFNDESEAEQAKFGYIEDLQNEGAQQIKTTLQQSAEPEELTIEYGVSPMSSVTVSV
;
A
#
# COMPACT_ATOMS: atom_id res chain seq x y z
N MET A 1 -23.01 55.30 -28.53
CA MET A 1 -22.21 55.48 -27.31
C MET A 1 -22.58 54.37 -26.34
N PHE A 2 -21.58 53.55 -26.01
CA PHE A 2 -21.43 52.61 -24.90
C PHE A 2 -22.42 51.45 -24.68
N ASN A 3 -21.90 50.25 -24.92
CA ASN A 3 -22.29 48.99 -24.29
C ASN A 3 -22.29 49.13 -22.76
N ASN A 4 -23.23 48.46 -22.07
CA ASN A 4 -22.84 47.75 -20.86
C ASN A 4 -23.75 46.56 -20.52
N THR A 5 -23.10 45.41 -20.53
CA THR A 5 -23.45 44.12 -19.93
C THR A 5 -23.87 44.23 -18.47
N HIS A 6 -25.03 43.66 -18.14
CA HIS A 6 -25.24 43.03 -16.83
C HIS A 6 -25.61 41.58 -17.06
N LYS A 7 -24.59 40.77 -17.38
CA LYS A 7 -24.65 39.33 -17.11
C LYS A 7 -24.62 39.22 -15.59
N VAL A 8 -25.80 39.01 -15.00
CA VAL A 8 -25.92 38.66 -13.58
C VAL A 8 -25.08 37.40 -13.37
N ASN A 9 -23.93 37.55 -12.74
CA ASN A 9 -23.10 36.43 -12.31
C ASN A 9 -23.83 35.78 -11.14
N ASN A 10 -24.61 34.73 -11.43
CA ASN A 10 -25.21 33.91 -10.39
C ASN A 10 -24.06 33.27 -9.61
N PHE A 11 -23.99 33.56 -8.32
CA PHE A 11 -23.01 32.96 -7.39
C PHE A 11 -23.19 31.42 -7.28
N SER A 12 -24.25 30.85 -7.84
CA SER A 12 -24.46 29.41 -7.96
C SER A 12 -23.66 28.75 -9.09
N ASP A 13 -23.10 29.51 -10.03
CA ASP A 13 -22.37 28.94 -11.18
C ASP A 13 -20.89 28.67 -10.85
N TYR A 14 -20.45 29.07 -9.65
CA TYR A 14 -19.12 28.79 -9.12
C TYR A 14 -19.23 27.81 -7.94
N THR A 15 -19.72 26.61 -8.21
CA THR A 15 -19.43 25.48 -7.32
C THR A 15 -18.07 24.91 -7.76
N PRO A 16 -16.96 25.18 -7.05
CA PRO A 16 -15.73 24.43 -7.31
C PRO A 16 -16.09 22.95 -7.16
N ASN A 17 -15.78 22.15 -8.17
CA ASN A 17 -15.99 20.72 -8.12
C ASN A 17 -15.23 20.20 -6.89
N ILE A 18 -15.96 19.83 -5.84
CA ILE A 18 -15.39 19.39 -4.57
C ILE A 18 -14.45 18.19 -4.77
N ALA A 19 -14.62 17.40 -5.85
CA ALA A 19 -13.70 16.33 -6.19
C ALA A 19 -12.33 16.83 -6.64
N SER A 20 -12.25 17.98 -7.34
CA SER A 20 -10.99 18.58 -7.81
C SER A 20 -10.17 19.18 -6.66
N LEU A 21 -10.80 19.88 -5.71
CA LEU A 21 -10.13 20.44 -4.53
C LEU A 21 -9.55 19.35 -3.63
N ASN A 22 -10.29 18.24 -3.47
CA ASN A 22 -9.87 17.09 -2.67
C ASN A 22 -8.69 16.36 -3.30
N THR A 23 -8.60 16.33 -4.63
CA THR A 23 -7.55 15.61 -5.36
C THR A 23 -6.22 16.36 -5.26
N GLU A 24 -6.22 17.69 -5.40
CA GLU A 24 -5.01 18.50 -5.27
C GLU A 24 -4.47 18.51 -3.83
N MET A 25 -5.35 18.65 -2.83
CA MET A 25 -4.93 18.53 -1.43
C MET A 25 -4.39 17.13 -1.12
N LYS A 26 -5.08 16.05 -1.54
CA LYS A 26 -4.60 14.68 -1.33
C LYS A 26 -3.21 14.45 -1.93
N ASN A 27 -2.96 14.92 -3.15
CA ASN A 27 -1.67 14.76 -3.83
C ASN A 27 -0.56 15.56 -3.12
N PHE A 28 -0.88 16.75 -2.62
CA PHE A 28 0.05 17.56 -1.85
C PHE A 28 0.37 16.95 -0.49
N PHE A 29 -0.63 16.45 0.24
CA PHE A 29 -0.42 15.71 1.49
C PHE A 29 0.37 14.43 1.25
N SER A 30 0.05 13.63 0.23
CA SER A 30 0.84 12.43 -0.12
C SER A 30 2.31 12.79 -0.39
N SER A 31 2.56 13.89 -1.11
CA SER A 31 3.91 14.36 -1.41
C SER A 31 4.65 14.92 -0.19
N LEU A 32 3.95 15.50 0.78
CA LEU A 32 4.50 15.94 2.07
C LEU A 32 4.76 14.77 3.02
N PHE A 33 3.87 13.77 3.08
CA PHE A 33 4.08 12.55 3.85
C PHE A 33 5.29 11.76 3.33
N ASN A 34 5.55 11.79 2.02
CA ASN A 34 6.76 11.24 1.42
C ASN A 34 8.06 11.96 1.83
N PHE A 35 7.97 13.14 2.47
CA PHE A 35 9.12 13.99 2.78
C PHE A 35 9.64 13.89 4.22
N PHE A 36 8.88 13.33 5.17
CA PHE A 36 9.20 13.49 6.60
C PHE A 36 9.66 12.24 7.36
N SER A 37 9.60 11.03 6.79
CA SER A 37 10.30 9.88 7.38
C SER A 37 10.33 8.71 6.41
N THR A 38 11.41 7.92 6.45
CA THR A 38 11.40 6.59 5.85
C THR A 38 10.51 5.71 6.74
N PRO A 39 9.36 5.21 6.25
CA PRO A 39 8.45 4.44 7.09
C PRO A 39 9.04 3.10 7.48
N TRP A 40 8.55 2.56 8.59
CA TRP A 40 8.89 1.22 9.04
C TRP A 40 7.99 0.19 8.37
N TRP A 41 8.59 -0.94 8.00
CA TRP A 41 7.92 -2.08 7.37
C TRP A 41 8.27 -3.37 8.11
N VAL A 42 7.27 -4.21 8.31
CA VAL A 42 7.45 -5.60 8.74
C VAL A 42 7.56 -6.46 7.50
N LYS A 43 8.74 -7.02 7.25
CA LYS A 43 8.95 -8.05 6.24
C LYS A 43 8.80 -9.42 6.87
N ILE A 44 7.87 -10.22 6.37
CA ILE A 44 7.68 -11.61 6.79
C ILE A 44 8.01 -12.54 5.62
N THR A 45 8.84 -13.54 5.83
CA THR A 45 9.14 -14.57 4.82
C THR A 45 8.70 -15.93 5.32
N THR A 46 8.03 -16.70 4.48
CA THR A 46 7.55 -18.06 4.73
C THR A 46 8.25 -19.02 3.77
N ALA A 47 8.46 -20.28 4.18
CA ALA A 47 9.09 -21.29 3.31
C ALA A 47 8.06 -22.15 2.58
N GLU A 48 6.91 -22.41 3.21
CA GLU A 48 5.82 -23.18 2.64
C GLU A 48 4.48 -22.54 3.04
N PRO A 49 3.75 -21.90 2.10
CA PRO A 49 4.22 -21.51 0.77
C PRO A 49 5.43 -20.56 0.82
N ASN A 50 6.26 -20.53 -0.21
CA ASN A 50 7.42 -19.64 -0.27
C ASN A 50 6.95 -18.23 -0.65
N CYS A 51 6.74 -17.38 0.35
CA CYS A 51 6.19 -16.04 0.15
C CYS A 51 6.98 -15.00 0.95
N ILE A 52 6.96 -13.77 0.45
CA ILE A 52 7.40 -12.57 1.17
C ILE A 52 6.21 -11.64 1.31
N TYR A 53 5.92 -11.23 2.53
CA TYR A 53 4.88 -10.27 2.88
C TYR A 53 5.53 -9.01 3.43
N TYR A 54 5.04 -7.84 3.01
CA TYR A 54 5.39 -6.54 3.58
C TYR A 54 4.16 -5.90 4.20
N PHE A 55 4.21 -5.61 5.49
CA PHE A 55 3.15 -4.92 6.23
C PHE A 55 3.65 -3.55 6.69
N GLY A 56 2.80 -2.53 6.55
CA GLY A 56 3.11 -1.12 6.82
C GLY A 56 2.29 -0.19 5.93
N PRO A 57 2.67 1.09 5.80
CA PRO A 57 3.78 1.75 6.50
C PRO A 57 3.47 2.03 7.98
N PHE A 58 4.46 1.87 8.86
CA PHE A 58 4.39 2.25 10.27
C PHE A 58 5.18 3.52 10.55
N ASN A 59 4.75 4.28 11.56
CA ASN A 59 5.39 5.55 11.91
C ASN A 59 6.71 5.34 12.69
N ASP A 60 6.77 4.28 13.50
CA ASP A 60 7.93 3.93 14.31
C ASP A 60 8.13 2.41 14.44
N GLU A 61 9.33 2.03 14.91
CA GLU A 61 9.73 0.63 15.07
C GLU A 61 8.85 -0.13 16.07
N SER A 62 8.43 0.54 17.15
CA SER A 62 7.67 -0.09 18.23
C SER A 62 6.24 -0.44 17.78
N GLU A 63 5.62 0.44 16.99
CA GLU A 63 4.34 0.18 16.34
C GLU A 63 4.43 -1.07 15.45
N ALA A 64 5.46 -1.13 14.60
CA ALA A 64 5.71 -2.27 13.72
C ALA A 64 6.01 -3.57 14.51
N GLU A 65 6.80 -3.48 15.58
CA GLU A 65 7.16 -4.59 16.46
C GLU A 65 5.94 -5.15 17.20
N GLN A 66 4.99 -4.32 17.59
CA GLN A 66 3.75 -4.76 18.23
C GLN A 66 2.77 -5.35 17.21
N ALA A 67 2.64 -4.74 16.03
CA ALA A 67 1.74 -5.21 15.00
C ALA A 67 2.14 -6.57 14.41
N LYS A 68 3.45 -6.85 14.33
CA LYS A 68 3.95 -8.09 13.68
C LYS A 68 3.38 -9.37 14.28
N PHE A 69 3.05 -9.38 15.58
CA PHE A 69 2.56 -10.58 16.26
C PHE A 69 1.22 -11.06 15.69
N GLY A 70 0.32 -10.13 15.34
CA GLY A 70 -0.95 -10.47 14.69
C GLY A 70 -0.75 -11.11 13.32
N TYR A 71 0.13 -10.53 12.50
CA TYR A 71 0.43 -11.09 11.17
C TYR A 71 1.09 -12.48 11.24
N ILE A 72 1.97 -12.70 12.23
CA ILE A 72 2.57 -14.03 12.44
C ILE A 72 1.49 -15.04 12.83
N GLU A 73 0.59 -14.69 13.76
CA GLU A 73 -0.48 -15.56 14.20
C GLU A 73 -1.42 -15.94 13.04
N ASP A 74 -1.83 -14.95 12.24
CA ASP A 74 -2.66 -15.17 11.06
C ASP A 74 -1.98 -16.13 10.06
N LEU A 75 -0.70 -15.87 9.73
CA LEU A 75 0.06 -16.73 8.80
C LEU A 75 0.27 -18.15 9.35
N GLN A 76 0.49 -18.30 10.66
CA GLN A 76 0.58 -19.62 11.29
C GLN A 76 -0.75 -20.37 11.20
N ASN A 77 -1.87 -19.68 11.42
CA ASN A 77 -3.21 -20.25 11.33
C ASN A 77 -3.57 -20.65 9.89
N GLU A 78 -3.02 -19.95 8.90
CA GLU A 78 -3.10 -20.32 7.47
C GLU A 78 -2.19 -21.51 7.09
N GLY A 79 -1.35 -21.99 8.01
CA GLY A 79 -0.46 -23.13 7.79
C GLY A 79 0.91 -22.76 7.22
N ALA A 80 1.29 -21.47 7.23
CA ALA A 80 2.60 -21.04 6.77
C ALA A 80 3.72 -21.57 7.66
N GLN A 81 4.77 -22.12 7.04
CA GLN A 81 5.88 -22.73 7.76
C GLN A 81 7.16 -21.89 7.69
N GLN A 82 8.02 -22.07 8.69
CA GLN A 82 9.35 -21.45 8.81
C GLN A 82 9.31 -19.92 8.66
N ILE A 83 8.33 -19.30 9.32
CA ILE A 83 8.12 -17.85 9.31
C ILE A 83 9.33 -17.12 9.92
N LYS A 84 9.86 -16.14 9.19
CA LYS A 84 10.89 -15.21 9.67
C LYS A 84 10.40 -13.79 9.51
N THR A 85 10.71 -12.94 10.48
CA THR A 85 10.30 -11.53 10.47
C THR A 85 11.50 -10.61 10.58
N THR A 86 11.48 -9.51 9.84
CA THR A 86 12.48 -8.45 9.90
C THR A 86 11.80 -7.09 9.85
N LEU A 87 12.18 -6.18 10.75
CA LEU A 87 11.80 -4.78 10.68
C LEU A 87 12.82 -4.02 9.86
N GLN A 88 12.36 -3.19 8.93
CA GLN A 88 13.22 -2.35 8.10
C GLN A 88 12.59 -0.99 7.83
N GLN A 89 13.41 0.07 7.78
CA GLN A 89 13.01 1.35 7.23
C GLN A 89 13.25 1.34 5.72
N SER A 90 12.19 1.47 4.94
CA SER A 90 12.27 1.50 3.47
C SER A 90 11.16 2.35 2.88
N ALA A 91 11.34 2.80 1.64
CA ALA A 91 10.23 3.24 0.81
C ALA A 91 9.23 2.08 0.61
N GLU A 92 8.00 2.42 0.23
CA GLU A 92 6.95 1.45 -0.09
C GLU A 92 7.44 0.44 -1.14
N PRO A 93 7.37 -0.87 -0.84
CA PRO A 93 7.69 -1.90 -1.82
C PRO A 93 6.75 -1.85 -3.03
N GLU A 94 7.26 -2.21 -4.21
CA GLU A 94 6.44 -2.31 -5.43
C GLU A 94 5.33 -3.37 -5.30
N GLU A 95 5.59 -4.43 -4.54
CA GLU A 95 4.63 -5.50 -4.23
C GLU A 95 4.63 -5.80 -2.73
N LEU A 96 3.44 -5.85 -2.12
CA LEU A 96 3.26 -6.17 -0.71
C LEU A 96 3.23 -7.68 -0.42
N THR A 97 3.02 -8.49 -1.45
CA THR A 97 3.02 -9.95 -1.37
C THR A 97 3.68 -10.49 -2.61
N ILE A 98 4.80 -11.19 -2.41
CA ILE A 98 5.58 -11.80 -3.46
C ILE A 98 5.54 -13.31 -3.23
N GLU A 99 4.91 -14.04 -4.14
CA GLU A 99 4.85 -15.50 -4.11
C GLU A 99 5.93 -16.09 -5.02
N TYR A 100 6.76 -16.98 -4.48
CA TYR A 100 7.66 -17.79 -5.27
C TYR A 100 7.01 -19.15 -5.49
N GLY A 101 6.16 -19.21 -6.51
CA GLY A 101 5.58 -20.47 -6.95
C GLY A 101 6.68 -21.45 -7.35
N VAL A 102 6.57 -22.70 -6.89
CA VAL A 102 7.12 -23.81 -7.67
C VAL A 102 6.40 -23.72 -9.01
N SER A 103 7.10 -23.26 -10.05
CA SER A 103 6.62 -23.39 -11.43
C SER A 103 6.04 -24.80 -11.58
N PRO A 104 4.84 -25.00 -12.16
CA PRO A 104 4.30 -26.34 -12.39
C PRO A 104 5.12 -27.07 -13.47
N MET A 105 6.37 -27.41 -13.17
CA MET A 105 7.19 -28.35 -13.92
C MET A 105 6.81 -29.76 -13.46
N SER A 106 5.56 -30.17 -13.68
CA SER A 106 5.08 -31.57 -13.62
C SER A 106 3.60 -31.66 -14.05
N SER A 107 3.26 -31.16 -15.24
CA SER A 107 2.28 -31.85 -16.07
C SER A 107 3.03 -32.58 -17.17
N VAL A 108 3.84 -33.57 -16.77
CA VAL A 108 4.18 -34.66 -17.67
C VAL A 108 2.95 -35.57 -17.68
N THR A 109 1.99 -35.26 -18.54
CA THR A 109 1.07 -36.29 -19.01
C THR A 109 1.91 -37.27 -19.81
N VAL A 110 2.32 -38.37 -19.18
CA VAL A 110 2.71 -39.57 -19.90
C VAL A 110 1.44 -40.06 -20.58
N SER A 111 1.27 -39.70 -21.84
CA SER A 111 0.31 -40.36 -22.71
C SER A 111 0.82 -41.78 -22.94
N VAL A 112 0.14 -42.76 -22.33
CA VAL A 112 0.24 -44.19 -22.67
C VAL A 112 -0.60 -44.52 -23.89
#